data_AF-I4B310-F1
#
_entry.id   AF-I4B310-F1
#
_cell.length_a   1.000
_cell.length_b   1.000
_cell.length_c   1.000
_cell.angle_alpha   90.00
_cell.angle_beta   90.00
_cell.angle_gamma   90.00
#
_symmetry.space_group_name_H-M   'P 1'
#
loop_
_entity.id
_entity.type
_entity.pdbx_description
1 polymer ?
#
loop_
_entity_poly.entity_id
_entity_poly.type
_entity_poly.pdbx_seq_one_letter_code
_entity_poly.pdbx_strand_id
1 'polypeptide(L)'
;MTLYRNFSLKLRYAMIPVILVLTMYPSEPPAPCSGQANPYLLQNIRSADFSLLRYNSEDVWGKTGAKEGAWESWATSTLTAEGKPPKIVADGPDALESQGKNYTWSCMFSAGSLIDKRTDTGWSEAVEGDGVGQAVLFPIKYIPRGKRKTATLKIFNGYGKSQRIWKNNNRVKDLVLHIASAQAGGIETWTSYSQIKSHCKVPLQLKDQFGYQKITVPLEGCNWNVQISKEDREMGIEIKEALVIGIEIVSVYPGDKYKDTLISEADFY
;
A
#
# COMPACT_ATOMS: atom_id res chain seq x y z
N MET A 1 -66.69 -21.06 46.95
CA MET A 1 -67.74 -20.97 45.92
C MET A 1 -67.47 -19.70 45.11
N THR A 2 -67.52 -19.81 43.78
CA THR A 2 -67.45 -18.72 42.78
C THR A 2 -66.06 -18.33 42.23
N LEU A 3 -65.73 -19.04 41.14
CA LEU A 3 -64.95 -18.66 39.96
C LEU A 3 -65.12 -17.18 39.48
N TYR A 4 -64.10 -16.58 38.86
CA TYR A 4 -63.92 -16.58 37.39
C TYR A 4 -62.76 -15.67 36.88
N ARG A 5 -61.95 -16.24 35.98
CA ARG A 5 -61.20 -15.69 34.83
C ARG A 5 -60.54 -14.31 34.91
N ASN A 6 -59.23 -14.28 34.68
CA ASN A 6 -58.58 -13.16 34.00
C ASN A 6 -57.78 -13.63 32.76
N PHE A 7 -57.98 -12.87 31.70
CA PHE A 7 -57.58 -13.07 30.31
C PHE A 7 -56.06 -13.10 30.10
N SER A 8 -55.56 -14.06 29.30
CA SER A 8 -54.22 -13.97 28.71
C SER A 8 -54.31 -13.15 27.41
N LEU A 9 -53.69 -11.97 27.37
CA LEU A 9 -53.47 -11.25 26.12
C LEU A 9 -52.13 -11.73 25.52
N LYS A 10 -52.21 -12.55 24.45
CA LYS A 10 -51.06 -12.88 23.61
C LYS A 10 -50.72 -11.67 22.73
N LEU A 11 -49.69 -10.91 23.06
CA LEU A 11 -49.11 -9.93 22.15
C LEU A 11 -48.35 -10.68 21.03
N ARG A 12 -48.91 -10.68 19.82
CA ARG A 12 -48.19 -11.10 18.61
C ARG A 12 -47.34 -9.93 18.15
N TYR A 13 -46.02 -10.05 18.27
CA TYR A 13 -45.09 -9.14 17.61
C TYR A 13 -45.15 -9.39 16.10
N ALA A 14 -45.68 -8.42 15.35
CA ALA A 14 -45.51 -8.37 13.91
C ALA A 14 -44.09 -7.87 13.63
N MET A 15 -43.21 -8.75 13.14
CA MET A 15 -41.93 -8.33 12.57
C MET A 15 -42.23 -7.60 11.25
N ILE A 16 -42.12 -6.28 11.26
CA ILE A 16 -42.06 -5.47 10.05
C ILE A 16 -40.64 -5.67 9.48
N PRO A 17 -40.49 -6.22 8.26
CA PRO A 17 -39.18 -6.27 7.63
C PRO A 17 -38.75 -4.83 7.30
N VAL A 18 -37.81 -4.30 8.10
CA VAL A 18 -37.07 -3.11 7.72
C VAL A 18 -36.19 -3.51 6.54
N ILE A 19 -36.65 -3.22 5.34
CA ILE A 19 -35.80 -3.24 4.15
C ILE A 19 -34.80 -2.10 4.35
N LEU A 20 -33.62 -2.44 4.88
CA LEU A 20 -32.47 -1.57 4.91
C LEU A 20 -32.03 -1.40 3.44
N VAL A 21 -32.55 -0.38 2.78
CA VAL A 21 -31.99 0.09 1.51
C VAL A 21 -30.62 0.66 1.86
N LEU A 22 -29.59 -0.18 1.76
CA LEU A 22 -28.21 0.27 1.68
C LEU A 22 -28.12 1.14 0.43
N THR A 23 -28.29 2.44 0.59
CA THR A 23 -27.85 3.41 -0.40
C THR A 23 -26.35 3.24 -0.52
N MET A 24 -25.91 2.48 -1.52
CA MET A 24 -24.54 2.48 -1.98
C MET A 24 -24.27 3.91 -2.45
N TYR A 25 -23.71 4.73 -1.56
CA TYR A 25 -23.07 5.97 -2.00
C TYR A 25 -22.03 5.55 -3.04
N PRO A 26 -22.04 6.11 -4.26
CA PRO A 26 -20.86 5.99 -5.11
C PRO A 26 -19.71 6.55 -4.28
N SER A 27 -18.72 5.70 -4.00
CA SER A 27 -17.50 6.12 -3.34
C SER A 27 -16.98 7.34 -4.11
N GLU A 28 -16.86 8.48 -3.43
CA GLU A 28 -16.22 9.64 -4.05
C GLU A 28 -14.86 9.20 -4.60
N PRO A 29 -14.49 9.64 -5.80
CA PRO A 29 -13.18 9.33 -6.37
C PRO A 29 -12.08 9.74 -5.37
N PRO A 30 -10.99 8.97 -5.26
CA PRO A 30 -9.88 9.31 -4.38
C PRO A 30 -9.29 10.67 -4.75
N ALA A 31 -8.86 11.41 -3.73
CA ALA A 31 -8.15 12.66 -3.94
C ALA A 31 -6.84 12.39 -4.73
N PRO A 32 -6.51 13.22 -5.74
CA PRO A 32 -5.21 13.18 -6.41
C PRO A 32 -4.06 13.33 -5.42
N CYS A 33 -2.92 12.70 -5.70
CA CYS A 33 -1.71 12.89 -4.91
C CYS A 33 -1.24 14.34 -5.00
N SER A 34 -0.74 14.85 -3.88
CA SER A 34 -0.38 16.26 -3.70
C SER A 34 1.12 16.49 -3.43
N GLY A 35 1.91 15.42 -3.42
CA GLY A 35 3.31 15.41 -2.95
C GLY A 35 3.43 15.37 -1.44
N GLN A 36 2.36 15.02 -0.72
CA GLN A 36 2.40 15.01 0.74
C GLN A 36 3.29 13.89 1.26
N ALA A 37 4.14 14.23 2.21
CA ALA A 37 4.98 13.30 2.95
C ALA A 37 4.23 12.76 4.18
N ASN A 38 4.49 11.51 4.58
CA ASN A 38 4.19 11.08 5.94
C ASN A 38 5.36 11.46 6.85
N PRO A 39 5.24 12.56 7.63
CA PRO A 39 6.37 13.08 8.40
C PRO A 39 6.80 12.13 9.54
N TYR A 40 5.93 11.19 9.93
CA TYR A 40 6.17 10.27 11.02
C TYR A 40 6.67 8.90 10.54
N LEU A 41 6.59 8.60 9.25
CA LEU A 41 6.90 7.25 8.76
C LEU A 41 8.35 6.87 9.06
N LEU A 42 9.29 7.78 8.85
CA LEU A 42 10.71 7.50 9.10
C LEU A 42 10.98 7.24 10.59
N GLN A 43 10.38 8.05 11.46
CA GLN A 43 10.46 7.86 12.90
C GLN A 43 9.90 6.49 13.29
N ASN A 44 8.75 6.12 12.75
CA ASN A 44 8.04 4.87 13.01
C ASN A 44 8.82 3.64 12.52
N ILE A 45 9.44 3.72 11.33
CA ILE A 45 10.32 2.69 10.79
C ILE A 45 11.57 2.50 11.67
N ARG A 46 12.13 3.60 12.20
CA ARG A 46 13.32 3.57 13.05
C ARG A 46 13.00 3.04 14.45
N SER A 47 11.90 3.47 15.06
CA SER A 47 11.44 3.03 16.38
C SER A 47 10.79 1.65 16.37
N ALA A 48 10.45 1.12 15.19
CA ALA A 48 9.61 -0.06 15.03
C ALA A 48 8.21 0.09 15.68
N ASP A 49 7.75 1.33 15.87
CA ASP A 49 6.42 1.67 16.37
C ASP A 49 5.59 2.24 15.23
N PHE A 50 4.58 1.47 14.82
CA PHE A 50 3.68 1.82 13.74
C PHE A 50 2.25 2.03 14.22
N SER A 51 2.05 2.28 15.53
CA SER A 51 0.74 2.43 16.17
C SER A 51 -0.15 3.52 15.57
N LEU A 52 0.45 4.51 14.89
CA LEU A 52 -0.25 5.63 14.26
C LEU A 52 -0.54 5.42 12.77
N LEU A 53 -0.09 4.32 12.18
CA LEU A 53 -0.30 4.05 10.77
C LEU A 53 -1.68 3.41 10.55
N ARG A 54 -2.56 4.15 9.87
CA ARG A 54 -3.80 3.61 9.30
C ARG A 54 -3.74 3.80 7.80
N TYR A 55 -3.88 2.70 7.08
CA TYR A 55 -3.74 2.71 5.65
C TYR A 55 -4.89 2.07 4.94
N ASN A 56 -5.29 2.72 3.85
CA ASN A 56 -6.37 2.31 2.99
C ASN A 56 -5.77 2.10 1.61
N SER A 57 -5.69 0.85 1.17
CA SER A 57 -5.50 0.56 -0.26
C SER A 57 -6.86 0.21 -0.84
N GLU A 58 -7.31 0.97 -1.82
CA GLU A 58 -8.45 0.52 -2.62
C GLU A 58 -7.95 -0.46 -3.67
N ASP A 59 -8.52 -1.65 -3.63
CA ASP A 59 -8.44 -2.61 -4.73
C ASP A 59 -9.60 -2.34 -5.66
N VAL A 60 -9.58 -1.19 -6.33
CA VAL A 60 -10.57 -0.91 -7.37
C VAL A 60 -10.18 -1.72 -8.61
N TRP A 61 -10.50 -3.01 -8.60
CA TRP A 61 -10.71 -3.82 -9.81
C TRP A 61 -11.99 -3.38 -10.56
N GLY A 62 -12.39 -2.12 -10.45
CA GLY A 62 -13.63 -1.55 -10.97
C GLY A 62 -13.35 -0.50 -12.05
N LYS A 63 -13.52 -0.89 -13.32
CA LYS A 63 -13.68 -0.04 -14.53
C LYS A 63 -12.66 1.07 -14.87
N THR A 64 -11.92 1.66 -13.93
CA THR A 64 -10.93 2.74 -14.17
C THR A 64 -9.49 2.23 -14.31
N GLY A 65 -9.18 1.05 -13.76
CA GLY A 65 -7.85 0.45 -13.80
C GLY A 65 -6.80 1.12 -12.90
N ALA A 66 -7.19 2.07 -12.05
CA ALA A 66 -6.31 2.78 -11.14
C ALA A 66 -6.20 2.08 -9.77
N LYS A 67 -4.99 2.09 -9.17
CA LYS A 67 -4.76 1.64 -7.79
C LYS A 67 -5.00 2.79 -6.83
N GLU A 68 -6.25 2.97 -6.45
CA GLU A 68 -6.72 4.08 -5.63
C GLU A 68 -6.33 3.85 -4.15
N GLY A 69 -6.01 4.90 -3.39
CA GLY A 69 -5.54 4.75 -2.00
C GLY A 69 -4.68 5.92 -1.48
N ALA A 70 -4.49 5.99 -0.17
CA ALA A 70 -3.65 7.01 0.47
C ALA A 70 -2.15 6.64 0.38
N TRP A 71 -1.64 6.39 -0.83
CA TRP A 71 -0.28 5.87 -1.06
C TRP A 71 0.83 6.83 -0.65
N GLU A 72 0.55 8.13 -0.63
CA GLU A 72 1.46 9.15 -0.09
C GLU A 72 1.81 8.88 1.39
N SER A 73 0.85 8.33 2.15
CA SER A 73 1.06 7.99 3.56
C SER A 73 2.02 6.81 3.75
N TRP A 74 2.26 6.00 2.71
CA TRP A 74 3.15 4.83 2.75
C TRP A 74 4.60 5.17 2.42
N ALA A 75 4.92 6.44 2.18
CA ALA A 75 6.28 6.89 1.95
C ALA A 75 6.64 8.04 2.88
N THR A 76 7.93 8.19 3.18
CA THR A 76 8.44 9.34 3.93
C THR A 76 8.23 10.64 3.17
N SER A 77 8.15 10.53 1.84
CA SER A 77 7.91 11.63 0.90
C SER A 77 7.62 11.06 -0.50
N THR A 78 7.01 11.86 -1.38
CA THR A 78 6.58 11.46 -2.72
C THR A 78 6.74 12.63 -3.69
N LEU A 79 7.30 12.37 -4.87
CA LEU A 79 7.45 13.40 -5.91
C LEU A 79 6.10 13.76 -6.52
N THR A 80 5.82 15.05 -6.64
CA THR A 80 4.66 15.52 -7.38
C THR A 80 4.81 15.26 -8.87
N ALA A 81 3.75 14.79 -9.53
CA ALA A 81 3.73 14.72 -10.98
C ALA A 81 3.89 16.12 -11.61
N GLU A 82 4.78 16.23 -12.59
CA GLU A 82 4.99 17.46 -13.36
C GLU A 82 4.42 17.35 -14.77
N GLY A 83 4.13 18.51 -15.37
CA GLY A 83 3.64 18.63 -16.75
C GLY A 83 2.15 18.92 -16.83
N LYS A 84 1.51 18.49 -17.92
CA LYS A 84 0.10 18.78 -18.17
C LYS A 84 -0.78 17.67 -17.59
N PRO A 85 -1.62 17.95 -16.57
CA PRO A 85 -2.53 16.95 -16.03
C PRO A 85 -3.58 16.52 -17.06
N PRO A 86 -4.13 15.30 -16.94
CA PRO A 86 -5.31 14.88 -17.69
C PRO A 86 -6.48 15.85 -17.50
N LYS A 87 -7.28 16.05 -18.56
CA LYS A 87 -8.48 16.90 -18.47
C LYS A 87 -9.52 16.20 -17.60
N ILE A 88 -9.99 16.87 -16.55
CA ILE A 88 -11.08 16.41 -15.70
C ILE A 88 -12.42 16.75 -16.36
N VAL A 89 -13.32 15.77 -16.41
CA VAL A 89 -14.71 15.92 -16.85
C VAL A 89 -15.58 15.95 -15.59
N ALA A 90 -16.35 17.02 -15.41
CA ALA A 90 -17.13 17.24 -14.19
C ALA A 90 -18.30 16.25 -14.05
N ASP A 91 -19.05 16.03 -15.15
CA ASP A 91 -20.28 15.24 -15.15
C ASP A 91 -20.38 14.37 -16.41
N GLY A 92 -21.24 13.34 -16.35
CA GLY A 92 -21.52 12.44 -17.47
C GLY A 92 -20.74 11.12 -17.42
N PRO A 93 -20.86 10.29 -18.47
CA PRO A 93 -20.33 8.92 -18.47
C PRO A 93 -18.80 8.86 -18.33
N ASP A 94 -18.09 9.93 -18.70
CA ASP A 94 -16.63 9.99 -18.71
C ASP A 94 -16.02 10.56 -17.40
N ALA A 95 -16.85 11.05 -16.48
CA ALA A 95 -16.38 11.73 -15.28
C ALA A 95 -15.46 10.83 -14.43
N LEU A 96 -15.90 9.61 -14.13
CA LEU A 96 -15.16 8.64 -13.32
C LEU A 96 -13.84 8.21 -13.98
N GLU A 97 -13.85 7.95 -15.28
CA GLU A 97 -12.63 7.60 -16.02
C GLU A 97 -11.62 8.76 -16.03
N SER A 98 -12.10 10.01 -16.21
CA SER A 98 -11.24 11.19 -16.20
C SER A 98 -10.58 11.43 -14.83
N GLN A 99 -11.31 11.15 -13.74
CA GLN A 99 -10.81 11.22 -12.37
C GLN A 99 -9.76 10.14 -12.11
N GLY A 100 -10.00 8.89 -12.51
CA GLY A 100 -9.03 7.80 -12.38
C GLY A 100 -7.73 8.06 -13.16
N LYS A 101 -7.84 8.66 -14.36
CA LYS A 101 -6.67 9.12 -15.15
C LYS A 101 -5.89 10.22 -14.42
N ASN A 102 -6.60 11.22 -13.89
CA ASN A 102 -5.97 12.31 -13.14
C ASN A 102 -5.27 11.79 -11.87
N TYR A 103 -5.93 10.91 -11.13
CA TYR A 103 -5.35 10.24 -9.96
C TYR A 103 -4.07 9.46 -10.35
N THR A 104 -4.16 8.60 -11.36
CA THR A 104 -3.00 7.81 -11.86
C THR A 104 -1.83 8.70 -12.27
N TRP A 105 -2.10 9.82 -12.93
CA TRP A 105 -1.07 10.79 -13.28
C TRP A 105 -0.46 11.45 -12.03
N SER A 106 -1.29 11.97 -11.13
CA SER A 106 -0.82 12.66 -9.92
C SER A 106 0.00 11.76 -9.00
N CYS A 107 -0.37 10.48 -8.92
CA CYS A 107 0.21 9.49 -8.02
C CYS A 107 1.32 8.63 -8.66
N MET A 108 1.80 8.99 -9.86
CA MET A 108 2.76 8.17 -10.62
C MET A 108 4.12 8.00 -9.94
N PHE A 109 4.39 8.78 -8.89
CA PHE A 109 5.60 8.66 -8.06
C PHE A 109 5.35 8.24 -6.61
N SER A 110 4.15 7.75 -6.30
CA SER A 110 3.76 7.31 -4.95
C SER A 110 4.20 5.87 -4.65
N ALA A 111 4.06 5.45 -3.39
CA ALA A 111 4.32 4.07 -2.97
C ALA A 111 3.53 3.01 -3.77
N GLY A 112 2.32 3.36 -4.22
CA GLY A 112 1.46 2.47 -5.02
C GLY A 112 2.09 2.08 -6.36
N SER A 113 2.97 2.93 -6.89
CA SER A 113 3.67 2.67 -8.15
C SER A 113 4.70 1.55 -8.05
N LEU A 114 5.17 1.18 -6.85
CA LEU A 114 6.10 0.05 -6.68
C LEU A 114 5.50 -1.30 -7.08
N ILE A 115 4.18 -1.42 -7.07
CA ILE A 115 3.49 -2.69 -7.25
C ILE A 115 2.54 -2.65 -8.45
N ASP A 116 2.53 -1.55 -9.22
CA ASP A 116 1.57 -1.31 -10.30
C ASP A 116 1.89 -2.08 -11.60
N LYS A 117 3.01 -2.81 -11.62
CA LYS A 117 3.51 -3.62 -12.73
C LYS A 117 3.99 -2.79 -13.92
N ARG A 118 4.35 -1.53 -13.69
CA ARG A 118 4.84 -0.62 -14.71
C ARG A 118 6.20 -0.07 -14.34
N THR A 119 7.03 0.11 -15.35
CA THR A 119 8.40 0.66 -15.16
C THR A 119 8.50 2.12 -15.56
N ASP A 120 7.43 2.69 -16.12
CA ASP A 120 7.29 4.11 -16.46
C ASP A 120 6.64 4.94 -15.34
N THR A 121 6.40 4.31 -14.19
CA THR A 121 6.05 4.89 -12.88
C THR A 121 7.10 4.42 -11.85
N GLY A 122 6.99 4.87 -10.60
CA GLY A 122 7.86 4.39 -9.51
C GLY A 122 7.91 5.32 -8.33
N TRP A 123 8.14 4.83 -7.11
CA TRP A 123 8.31 5.73 -5.97
C TRP A 123 9.56 6.62 -6.15
N SER A 124 9.40 7.91 -5.87
CA SER A 124 10.50 8.89 -5.78
C SER A 124 10.44 9.60 -4.44
N GLU A 125 11.60 9.72 -3.80
CA GLU A 125 11.74 10.23 -2.46
C GLU A 125 11.56 11.76 -2.34
N ALA A 126 11.77 12.55 -3.40
CA ALA A 126 11.38 13.97 -3.44
C ALA A 126 11.88 14.90 -2.32
N VAL A 127 13.00 14.57 -1.67
CA VAL A 127 13.71 15.48 -0.78
C VAL A 127 14.90 16.12 -1.49
N GLU A 128 15.43 17.20 -0.91
CA GLU A 128 16.69 17.73 -1.38
C GLU A 128 17.83 16.74 -1.09
N GLY A 129 18.62 16.43 -2.11
CA GLY A 129 19.76 15.53 -1.99
C GLY A 129 19.54 14.23 -2.73
N ASP A 130 20.13 13.16 -2.22
CA ASP A 130 20.12 11.82 -2.84
C ASP A 130 19.08 10.87 -2.22
N GLY A 131 18.29 11.35 -1.27
CA GLY A 131 17.27 10.54 -0.61
C GLY A 131 17.78 9.55 0.42
N VAL A 132 19.05 9.62 0.83
CA VAL A 132 19.56 8.75 1.91
C VAL A 132 18.73 8.94 3.19
N GLY A 133 18.28 7.83 3.76
CA GLY A 133 17.41 7.79 4.92
C GLY A 133 15.92 7.92 4.60
N GLN A 134 15.52 8.13 3.34
CA GLN A 134 14.12 8.07 2.94
C GLN A 134 13.64 6.63 2.82
N ALA A 135 12.35 6.40 3.02
CA ALA A 135 11.78 5.08 3.06
C ALA A 135 10.36 5.00 2.48
N VAL A 136 10.03 3.83 1.96
CA VAL A 136 8.72 3.51 1.40
C VAL A 136 8.27 2.14 1.86
N LEU A 137 6.98 2.01 2.15
CA LEU A 137 6.32 0.77 2.51
C LEU A 137 5.41 0.31 1.37
N PHE A 138 5.29 -1.00 1.19
CA PHE A 138 4.27 -1.59 0.32
C PHE A 138 3.76 -2.92 0.89
N PRO A 139 2.46 -3.20 0.79
CA PRO A 139 1.89 -4.44 1.32
C PRO A 139 2.00 -5.60 0.31
N ILE A 140 2.15 -6.82 0.83
CA ILE A 140 2.09 -8.07 0.07
C ILE A 140 0.80 -8.82 0.41
N LYS A 141 -0.03 -9.08 -0.60
CA LYS A 141 -1.37 -9.66 -0.41
C LYS A 141 -1.41 -11.17 -0.20
N TYR A 142 -0.32 -11.88 -0.51
CA TYR A 142 -0.28 -13.34 -0.46
C TYR A 142 1.02 -13.82 0.16
N ILE A 143 0.92 -14.48 1.32
CA ILE A 143 2.02 -15.26 1.88
C ILE A 143 1.56 -16.71 2.08
N PRO A 144 2.30 -17.68 1.56
CA PRO A 144 2.12 -19.08 1.92
C PRO A 144 2.37 -19.31 3.42
N ARG A 145 1.51 -20.11 4.04
CA ARG A 145 1.59 -20.46 5.47
C ARG A 145 2.94 -21.09 5.83
N GLY A 146 3.46 -20.75 7.02
CA GLY A 146 4.60 -21.43 7.65
C GLY A 146 5.89 -20.60 7.71
N LYS A 147 6.83 -21.05 8.55
CA LYS A 147 8.15 -20.41 8.68
C LYS A 147 8.96 -20.61 7.39
N ARG A 148 9.29 -19.51 6.72
CA ARG A 148 10.26 -19.48 5.61
C ARG A 148 11.62 -19.07 6.13
N LYS A 149 12.66 -19.72 5.61
CA LYS A 149 14.06 -19.35 5.85
C LYS A 149 14.54 -18.28 4.87
N THR A 150 13.92 -18.19 3.71
CA THR A 150 14.28 -17.25 2.65
C THR A 150 13.04 -16.75 1.92
N ALA A 151 13.15 -15.56 1.33
CA ALA A 151 12.23 -15.02 0.33
C ALA A 151 13.01 -14.45 -0.85
N THR A 152 12.32 -14.01 -1.89
CA THR A 152 12.90 -13.31 -3.03
C THR A 152 12.35 -11.90 -3.11
N LEU A 153 13.25 -10.90 -3.12
CA LEU A 153 12.93 -9.55 -3.56
C LEU A 153 13.22 -9.45 -5.06
N LYS A 154 12.19 -9.22 -5.87
CA LYS A 154 12.32 -8.85 -7.28
C LYS A 154 12.13 -7.34 -7.38
N ILE A 155 13.14 -6.61 -7.85
CA ILE A 155 13.13 -5.14 -7.85
C ILE A 155 13.64 -4.58 -9.18
N PHE A 156 12.99 -3.52 -9.67
CA PHE A 156 13.50 -2.64 -10.72
C PHE A 156 14.04 -1.38 -10.05
N ASN A 157 15.37 -1.31 -9.95
CA ASN A 157 16.07 -0.22 -9.28
C ASN A 157 16.28 0.98 -10.23
N GLY A 158 15.89 2.18 -9.83
CA GLY A 158 15.88 3.37 -10.70
C GLY A 158 14.59 3.52 -11.51
N TYR A 159 14.48 4.63 -12.25
CA TYR A 159 13.29 4.95 -13.05
C TYR A 159 13.33 4.31 -14.44
N GLY A 160 12.51 3.28 -14.65
CA GLY A 160 12.56 2.39 -15.80
C GLY A 160 11.99 2.91 -17.11
N LYS A 161 11.49 4.15 -17.18
CA LYS A 161 10.87 4.74 -18.39
C LYS A 161 11.77 4.68 -19.63
N SER A 162 13.09 4.81 -19.45
CA SER A 162 14.09 4.52 -20.49
C SER A 162 15.46 4.37 -19.84
N GLN A 163 16.38 3.67 -20.49
CA GLN A 163 17.76 3.53 -20.00
C GLN A 163 18.46 4.89 -19.81
N ARG A 164 18.16 5.89 -20.67
CA ARG A 164 18.68 7.25 -20.52
C ARG A 164 18.18 7.92 -19.23
N ILE A 165 16.88 7.85 -18.97
CA ILE A 165 16.29 8.44 -17.75
C ILE A 165 16.81 7.71 -16.51
N TRP A 166 16.87 6.38 -16.55
CA TRP A 166 17.43 5.55 -15.48
C TRP A 166 18.86 5.96 -15.11
N LYS A 167 19.73 6.19 -16.10
CA LYS A 167 21.12 6.61 -15.87
C LYS A 167 21.24 8.05 -15.34
N ASN A 168 20.32 8.91 -15.75
CA ASN A 168 20.30 10.32 -15.33
C ASN A 168 19.89 10.52 -13.87
N ASN A 169 19.13 9.59 -13.27
CA ASN A 169 18.67 9.67 -11.88
C ASN A 169 19.52 8.81 -10.97
N ASN A 170 19.49 9.09 -9.67
CA ASN A 170 20.10 8.22 -8.68
C ASN A 170 19.39 6.87 -8.64
N ARG A 171 20.14 5.84 -8.25
CA ARG A 171 19.68 4.45 -8.13
C ARG A 171 20.13 3.92 -6.79
N VAL A 172 19.30 3.14 -6.11
CA VAL A 172 19.64 2.64 -4.78
C VAL A 172 20.82 1.66 -4.88
N LYS A 173 21.84 1.83 -4.05
CA LYS A 173 23.01 0.94 -3.98
C LYS A 173 22.89 0.01 -2.79
N ASP A 174 22.86 0.57 -1.60
CA ASP A 174 22.63 -0.17 -0.37
C ASP A 174 21.26 0.22 0.21
N LEU A 175 20.52 -0.76 0.71
CA LEU A 175 19.23 -0.55 1.36
C LEU A 175 19.08 -1.39 2.62
N VAL A 176 18.18 -0.97 3.50
CA VAL A 176 17.64 -1.83 4.57
C VAL A 176 16.22 -2.21 4.21
N LEU A 177 15.97 -3.52 4.15
CA LEU A 177 14.64 -4.08 3.99
C LEU A 177 14.02 -4.29 5.37
N HIS A 178 12.92 -3.59 5.66
CA HIS A 178 12.13 -3.75 6.88
C HIS A 178 11.04 -4.78 6.62
N ILE A 179 11.01 -5.85 7.41
CA ILE A 179 9.98 -6.88 7.31
C ILE A 179 9.03 -6.69 8.48
N ALA A 180 7.78 -6.38 8.18
CA ALA A 180 6.71 -6.21 9.16
C ALA A 180 5.47 -7.03 8.76
N SER A 181 4.60 -7.31 9.71
CA SER A 181 3.24 -7.78 9.42
C SER A 181 2.21 -6.74 9.83
N ALA A 182 1.00 -6.86 9.28
CA ALA A 182 -0.12 -5.99 9.59
C ALA A 182 -1.41 -6.81 9.61
N GLN A 183 -2.37 -6.42 10.44
CA GLN A 183 -3.75 -6.86 10.26
C GLN A 183 -4.30 -6.17 9.02
N ALA A 184 -4.68 -6.96 8.02
CA ALA A 184 -5.30 -6.52 6.78
C ALA A 184 -6.76 -6.99 6.78
N GLY A 185 -7.71 -6.06 6.81
CA GLY A 185 -9.14 -6.37 6.78
C GLY A 185 -9.86 -5.46 5.81
N GLY A 186 -10.92 -5.96 5.18
CA GLY A 186 -11.64 -5.18 4.20
C GLY A 186 -12.83 -5.90 3.59
N ILE A 187 -13.63 -5.13 2.85
CA ILE A 187 -14.74 -5.61 2.02
C ILE A 187 -14.36 -5.40 0.56
N GLU A 188 -14.69 -6.36 -0.31
CA GLU A 188 -14.45 -6.51 -1.77
C GLU A 188 -13.60 -5.48 -2.55
N THR A 189 -13.73 -4.19 -2.32
CA THR A 189 -13.07 -3.07 -3.01
C THR A 189 -11.98 -2.35 -2.19
N TRP A 190 -11.82 -2.65 -0.90
CA TRP A 190 -10.92 -1.94 0.00
C TRP A 190 -10.21 -2.89 0.94
N THR A 191 -8.93 -2.63 1.19
CA THR A 191 -8.15 -3.28 2.25
C THR A 191 -7.55 -2.22 3.15
N SER A 192 -7.82 -2.38 4.45
CA SER A 192 -7.26 -1.56 5.50
C SER A 192 -6.13 -2.30 6.19
N TYR A 193 -5.00 -1.63 6.42
CA TYR A 193 -3.89 -2.18 7.19
C TYR A 193 -3.77 -1.46 8.54
N SER A 194 -3.61 -2.24 9.60
CA SER A 194 -3.49 -1.77 10.98
C SER A 194 -2.59 -2.69 11.80
N GLN A 195 -2.26 -2.29 13.03
CA GLN A 195 -1.44 -3.09 13.97
C GLN A 195 -0.12 -3.58 13.34
N ILE A 196 0.58 -2.69 12.64
CA ILE A 196 1.81 -3.06 11.94
C ILE A 196 2.88 -3.39 12.97
N LYS A 197 3.48 -4.58 12.86
CA LYS A 197 4.49 -5.10 13.77
C LYS A 197 5.77 -5.40 13.01
N SER A 198 6.86 -4.71 13.36
CA SER A 198 8.18 -5.02 12.83
C SER A 198 8.67 -6.39 13.32
N HIS A 199 9.26 -7.17 12.41
CA HIS A 199 9.88 -8.46 12.73
C HIS A 199 11.40 -8.41 12.66
N CYS A 200 11.95 -7.81 11.59
CA CYS A 200 13.39 -7.76 11.37
C CYS A 200 13.78 -6.71 10.34
N LYS A 201 15.09 -6.44 10.26
CA LYS A 201 15.73 -5.60 9.26
C LYS A 201 16.80 -6.41 8.54
N VAL A 202 16.82 -6.36 7.21
CA VAL A 202 17.78 -7.09 6.39
C VAL A 202 18.53 -6.11 5.50
N PRO A 203 19.83 -5.85 5.73
CA PRO A 203 20.62 -5.04 4.83
C PRO A 203 20.84 -5.79 3.51
N LEU A 204 20.63 -5.12 2.39
CA LEU A 204 20.82 -5.66 1.05
C LEU A 204 21.59 -4.67 0.19
N GLN A 205 22.35 -5.20 -0.77
CA GLN A 205 23.00 -4.41 -1.80
C GLN A 205 22.38 -4.76 -3.16
N LEU A 206 22.07 -3.71 -3.94
CA LEU A 206 21.57 -3.82 -5.30
C LEU A 206 22.71 -3.69 -6.30
N LYS A 207 22.59 -4.42 -7.40
CA LYS A 207 23.45 -4.23 -8.59
C LYS A 207 23.03 -2.97 -9.32
N ASP A 208 24.00 -2.23 -9.85
CA ASP A 208 23.76 -1.11 -10.77
C ASP A 208 23.46 -1.65 -12.18
N GLN A 209 22.20 -2.02 -12.40
CA GLN A 209 21.75 -2.58 -13.67
C GLN A 209 20.40 -2.01 -14.09
N PHE A 210 20.24 -1.78 -15.39
CA PHE A 210 18.96 -1.44 -15.98
C PHE A 210 18.11 -2.70 -16.14
N GLY A 211 17.01 -2.81 -15.38
CA GLY A 211 16.11 -3.96 -15.40
C GLY A 211 15.96 -4.64 -14.05
N TYR A 212 15.10 -5.66 -14.03
CA TYR A 212 14.82 -6.41 -12.82
C TYR A 212 16.03 -7.19 -12.32
N GLN A 213 16.25 -7.16 -11.00
CA GLN A 213 17.09 -8.11 -10.28
C GLN A 213 16.27 -8.91 -9.29
N LYS A 214 16.72 -10.13 -9.01
CA LYS A 214 16.18 -11.00 -7.97
C LYS A 214 17.24 -11.20 -6.90
N ILE A 215 16.87 -10.95 -5.65
CA ILE A 215 17.77 -11.04 -4.50
C ILE A 215 17.14 -12.00 -3.50
N THR A 216 17.92 -12.99 -3.08
CA THR A 216 17.52 -13.88 -2.00
C THR A 216 17.63 -13.14 -0.67
N VAL A 217 16.53 -13.05 0.05
CA VAL A 217 16.43 -12.39 1.34
C VAL A 217 16.46 -13.45 2.44
N PRO A 218 17.49 -13.50 3.30
CA PRO A 218 17.52 -14.41 4.44
C PRO A 218 16.50 -13.96 5.50
N LEU A 219 15.63 -14.87 5.91
CA LEU A 219 14.56 -14.66 6.90
C LEU A 219 14.79 -15.45 8.20
N GLU A 220 15.93 -16.11 8.36
CA GLU A 220 16.21 -17.00 9.50
C GLU A 220 16.21 -16.26 10.85
N GLY A 221 16.57 -14.97 10.86
CA GLY A 221 16.47 -14.09 12.04
C GLY A 221 15.13 -13.37 12.19
N CYS A 222 14.21 -13.54 11.24
CA CYS A 222 12.91 -12.89 11.26
C CYS A 222 11.91 -13.78 12.01
N ASN A 223 11.58 -13.40 13.24
CA ASN A 223 10.63 -14.15 14.06
C ASN A 223 9.18 -13.86 13.63
N TRP A 224 8.83 -14.29 12.44
CA TRP A 224 7.47 -14.20 11.92
C TRP A 224 6.70 -15.47 12.28
N ASN A 225 5.85 -15.37 13.30
CA ASN A 225 4.86 -16.40 13.61
C ASN A 225 3.47 -15.84 13.36
N VAL A 226 3.09 -15.82 12.09
CA VAL A 226 1.78 -15.35 11.64
C VAL A 226 0.72 -16.37 12.10
N GLN A 227 0.08 -16.10 13.23
CA GLN A 227 -0.94 -16.96 13.83
C GLN A 227 -2.29 -16.27 13.65
N ILE A 228 -3.13 -16.81 12.76
CA ILE A 228 -4.50 -16.33 12.55
C ILE A 228 -5.35 -16.90 13.70
N SER A 229 -5.97 -16.03 14.51
CA SER A 229 -6.81 -16.49 15.62
C SER A 229 -8.08 -17.19 15.13
N LYS A 230 -8.74 -17.96 16.00
CA LYS A 230 -10.00 -18.63 15.66
C LYS A 230 -11.15 -17.60 15.58
N GLU A 231 -11.12 -16.57 16.42
CA GLU A 231 -12.08 -15.46 16.38
C GLU A 231 -12.00 -14.65 15.07
N ASP A 232 -10.80 -14.47 14.49
CA ASP A 232 -10.62 -13.78 13.19
C ASP A 232 -11.30 -14.50 12.01
N ARG A 233 -11.58 -15.81 12.14
CA ARG A 233 -12.27 -16.61 11.11
C ARG A 233 -13.79 -16.48 11.14
N GLU A 234 -14.36 -16.04 12.27
CA GLU A 234 -15.80 -16.15 12.55
C GLU A 234 -16.57 -14.84 12.29
N MET A 235 -15.88 -13.71 12.06
CA MET A 235 -16.50 -12.39 11.85
C MET A 235 -16.87 -12.03 10.39
N GLY A 236 -16.60 -12.88 9.40
CA GLY A 236 -17.02 -12.66 8.00
C GLY A 236 -16.37 -11.49 7.25
N ILE A 237 -15.55 -10.66 7.92
CA ILE A 237 -14.57 -9.75 7.33
C ILE A 237 -13.23 -10.47 7.46
N GLU A 238 -12.62 -10.82 6.33
CA GLU A 238 -11.44 -11.67 6.27
C GLU A 238 -10.20 -10.89 6.77
N ILE A 239 -10.01 -10.77 8.09
CA ILE A 239 -8.78 -10.21 8.66
C ILE A 239 -7.65 -11.22 8.40
N LYS A 240 -6.84 -10.93 7.37
CA LYS A 240 -5.62 -11.65 7.06
C LYS A 240 -4.46 -10.89 7.65
N GLU A 241 -3.50 -11.60 8.23
CA GLU A 241 -2.21 -10.97 8.49
C GLU A 241 -1.44 -10.86 7.17
N ALA A 242 -1.14 -9.63 6.75
CA ALA A 242 -0.40 -9.30 5.53
C ALA A 242 1.04 -8.96 5.86
N LEU A 243 1.95 -9.14 4.89
CA LEU A 243 3.29 -8.60 5.00
C LEU A 243 3.27 -7.13 4.61
N VAL A 244 4.05 -6.33 5.31
CA VAL A 244 4.42 -4.99 4.89
C VAL A 244 5.92 -4.96 4.74
N ILE A 245 6.38 -4.64 3.54
CA ILE A 245 7.79 -4.53 3.21
C ILE A 245 8.15 -3.06 3.17
N GLY A 246 9.18 -2.67 3.92
CA GLY A 246 9.77 -1.35 3.86
C GLY A 246 11.12 -1.36 3.16
N ILE A 247 11.37 -0.40 2.30
CA ILE A 247 12.69 -0.15 1.70
C ILE A 247 13.19 1.19 2.25
N GLU A 248 14.31 1.17 2.96
CA GLU A 248 15.03 2.37 3.41
C GLU A 248 16.33 2.52 2.59
N ILE A 249 16.54 3.72 2.02
CA ILE A 249 17.72 4.03 1.21
C ILE A 249 18.91 4.29 2.14
N VAL A 250 20.00 3.53 1.97
CA VAL A 250 21.24 3.71 2.74
C VAL A 250 22.31 4.41 1.93
N SER A 251 22.43 4.08 0.64
CA SER A 251 23.35 4.73 -0.27
C SER A 251 22.84 4.62 -1.71
N VAL A 252 23.41 5.43 -2.61
CA VAL A 252 23.02 5.47 -4.02
C VAL A 252 24.20 5.30 -4.97
N TYR A 253 23.92 4.81 -6.17
CA TYR A 253 24.72 5.07 -7.37
C TYR A 253 24.30 6.44 -7.92
N PRO A 254 25.23 7.41 -8.02
CA PRO A 254 24.91 8.73 -8.53
C PRO A 254 24.39 8.70 -9.98
N GLY A 255 23.35 9.47 -10.24
CA GLY A 255 22.85 9.77 -11.58
C GLY A 255 23.75 10.75 -12.31
N ASP A 256 23.68 10.72 -13.65
CA ASP A 256 24.45 11.64 -14.49
C ASP A 256 23.95 13.11 -14.39
N LYS A 257 22.71 13.34 -13.93
CA LYS A 257 22.07 14.66 -13.99
C LYS A 257 21.23 15.04 -12.77
N TYR A 258 20.39 14.14 -12.29
CA TYR A 258 19.42 14.37 -11.23
C TYR A 258 19.84 13.63 -9.98
N LYS A 259 19.52 14.21 -8.82
CA LYS A 259 19.78 13.58 -7.52
C LYS A 259 18.57 12.81 -6.98
N ASP A 260 17.42 12.92 -7.64
CA ASP A 260 16.24 12.13 -7.31
C ASP A 260 16.56 10.64 -7.37
N THR A 261 16.23 9.92 -6.30
CA THR A 261 16.35 8.46 -6.22
C THR A 261 14.99 7.82 -6.41
N LEU A 262 14.90 6.88 -7.36
CA LEU A 262 13.65 6.23 -7.71
C LEU A 262 13.76 4.70 -7.64
N ILE A 263 12.63 4.06 -7.34
CA ILE A 263 12.43 2.63 -7.50
C ILE A 263 11.16 2.44 -8.31
N SER A 264 11.28 1.86 -9.52
CA SER A 264 10.12 1.65 -10.37
C SER A 264 9.19 0.57 -9.82
N GLU A 265 9.73 -0.58 -9.44
CA GLU A 265 8.93 -1.75 -9.10
C GLU A 265 9.61 -2.59 -8.02
N ALA A 266 8.82 -3.18 -7.12
CA ALA A 266 9.25 -4.13 -6.11
C ALA A 266 8.18 -5.20 -5.88
N ASP A 267 8.60 -6.45 -5.80
CA ASP A 267 7.76 -7.60 -5.50
C ASP A 267 8.52 -8.54 -4.54
N PHE A 268 7.79 -9.17 -3.62
CA PHE A 268 8.39 -9.97 -2.55
C PHE A 268 7.60 -11.27 -2.33
N TYR A 269 8.26 -12.42 -2.52
CA TYR A 269 7.59 -13.74 -2.54
C TYR A 269 8.43 -14.92 -2.07
#